data_AF-A0A3D2C9Q4-F1
#
_entry.id   AF-A0A3D2C9Q4-F1
#
_cell.length_a   1.000
_cell.length_b   1.000
_cell.length_c   1.000
_cell.angle_alpha   90.00
_cell.angle_beta   90.00
_cell.angle_gamma   90.00
#
_symmetry.space_group_name_H-M   'P 1'
#
loop_
_entity.id
_entity.type
_entity.pdbx_description
1 polymer ?
#
loop_
_entity_poly.entity_id
_entity_poly.type
_entity_poly.pdbx_seq_one_letter_code
_entity_poly.pdbx_strand_id
1 'polypeptide(L)'
;MSDRPPQDPDDLSLGGIVDEVVSQVRVALDEADISSRDSREMLMDGLREVFQAMDPGAFVRGREADVEPPDVTVVDGGRADDAPPTDGPRADLKVAEPERAPADASEPPAVDQPKVVTRVTVHDLGGSSRADKRPRIVLDPASDGAEWRSLFRGAVARPYRIAVSKGTVRIALDGSPSDIVRRGASLDVEAKLIQVSLVNEAGAVVRYERLPE
;
A
#
# COMPACT_ATOMS: atom_id res chain seq x y z
N MET A 1 39.92 34.16 -3.39
CA MET A 1 40.07 32.79 -3.91
C MET A 1 40.39 31.93 -2.70
N SER A 2 39.40 31.19 -2.20
CA SER A 2 39.56 30.34 -1.02
C SER A 2 39.67 28.90 -1.49
N ASP A 3 40.90 28.41 -1.55
CA ASP A 3 41.21 26.98 -1.66
C ASP A 3 40.72 26.29 -0.39
N ARG A 4 39.56 25.65 -0.48
CA ARG A 4 39.04 24.74 0.54
C ARG A 4 39.51 23.34 0.13
N PRO A 5 40.26 22.61 0.97
CA PRO A 5 40.76 21.28 0.62
C PRO A 5 39.57 20.30 0.48
N PRO A 6 39.76 19.21 -0.29
CA PRO A 6 38.73 18.18 -0.46
C PRO A 6 38.39 17.57 0.91
N GLN A 7 37.09 17.48 1.21
CA GLN A 7 36.60 16.74 2.36
C GLN A 7 36.89 15.25 2.15
N ASP A 8 37.42 14.60 3.19
CA ASP A 8 37.78 13.19 3.21
C ASP A 8 36.62 12.29 2.72
N PRO A 9 36.89 11.29 1.86
CA PRO A 9 35.87 10.35 1.36
C PRO A 9 35.39 9.33 2.42
N ASP A 10 35.94 9.35 3.63
CA ASP A 10 35.70 8.35 4.68
C ASP A 10 34.89 8.87 5.87
N ASP A 11 34.35 10.09 5.81
CA ASP A 11 33.42 10.60 6.84
C ASP A 11 32.01 10.01 6.62
N LEU A 12 31.90 8.68 6.80
CA LEU A 12 30.67 7.88 6.80
C LEU A 12 29.76 8.19 8.01
N SER A 13 29.70 9.46 8.42
CA SER A 13 28.64 9.92 9.29
C SER A 13 27.30 9.76 8.55
N LEU A 14 26.25 9.44 9.29
CA LEU A 14 24.89 9.31 8.73
C LEU A 14 24.47 10.56 7.93
N GLY A 15 25.03 11.73 8.29
CA GLY A 15 24.87 12.99 7.55
C GLY A 15 25.51 12.96 6.15
N GLY A 16 26.71 12.41 6.02
CA GLY A 16 27.39 12.25 4.73
C GLY A 16 26.66 11.30 3.77
N ILE A 17 26.05 10.24 4.29
CA ILE A 17 25.24 9.30 3.49
C ILE A 17 23.97 9.96 2.98
N VAL A 18 23.29 10.75 3.81
CA VAL A 18 22.08 11.48 3.40
C VAL A 18 22.41 12.53 2.33
N ASP A 19 23.52 13.26 2.48
CA ASP A 19 23.96 14.24 1.50
C ASP A 19 24.34 13.60 0.15
N GLU A 20 24.98 12.42 0.17
CA GLU A 20 25.30 11.66 -1.05
C GLU A 20 24.03 11.17 -1.77
N VAL A 21 23.05 10.63 -1.03
CA VAL A 21 21.76 10.20 -1.61
C VAL A 21 21.00 11.38 -2.21
N VAL A 22 20.98 12.53 -1.53
CA VAL A 22 20.37 13.76 -2.05
C VAL A 22 21.07 14.24 -3.33
N SER A 23 22.41 14.11 -3.39
CA SER A 23 23.20 14.43 -4.58
C SER A 23 22.84 13.52 -5.77
N GLN A 24 22.76 12.21 -5.55
CA GLN A 24 22.40 11.24 -6.60
C GLN A 24 20.98 11.44 -7.12
N VAL A 25 20.02 11.73 -6.24
CA VAL A 25 18.63 12.04 -6.63
C VAL A 25 18.60 13.32 -7.48
N ARG A 26 19.39 14.33 -7.14
CA ARG A 26 19.47 15.57 -7.93
C ARG A 26 19.96 15.32 -9.35
N VAL A 27 21.01 14.49 -9.50
CA VAL A 27 21.54 14.11 -10.82
C VAL A 27 20.50 13.35 -11.63
N ALA A 28 19.79 12.40 -11.02
CA ALA A 28 18.72 11.65 -11.69
C ALA A 28 17.54 12.54 -12.12
N LEU A 29 17.17 13.55 -11.32
CA LEU A 29 16.11 14.51 -11.66
C LEU A 29 16.52 15.46 -12.79
N ASP A 30 17.81 15.81 -12.88
CA ASP A 30 18.37 16.56 -14.01
C ASP A 30 18.43 15.70 -15.28
N GLU A 31 18.76 14.41 -15.18
CA GLU A 31 18.74 13.47 -16.32
C GLU A 31 17.32 13.19 -16.83
N ALA A 32 16.32 13.19 -15.95
CA ALA A 32 14.91 13.01 -16.30
C ALA A 32 14.25 14.26 -16.91
N ASP A 33 15.03 15.32 -17.19
CA ASP A 33 14.60 16.59 -17.78
C ASP A 33 13.39 17.23 -17.06
N ILE A 34 13.35 17.08 -15.73
CA ILE A 34 12.35 17.74 -14.89
C ILE A 34 12.74 19.21 -14.77
N SER A 35 12.33 19.99 -15.77
CA SER A 35 12.60 21.43 -15.91
C SER A 35 11.75 22.31 -14.99
N SER A 36 10.70 21.75 -14.39
CA SER A 36 9.89 22.43 -13.38
C SER A 36 10.65 22.55 -12.06
N ARG A 37 11.15 23.77 -11.80
CA ARG A 37 11.83 24.12 -10.54
C ARG A 37 10.96 23.81 -9.33
N ASP A 38 9.65 24.08 -9.42
CA ASP A 38 8.70 23.86 -8.32
C ASP A 38 8.51 22.36 -8.03
N SER A 39 8.44 21.52 -9.07
CA SER A 39 8.33 20.07 -8.91
C SER A 39 9.59 19.46 -8.29
N ARG A 40 10.76 19.99 -8.65
CA ARG A 40 12.05 19.57 -8.10
C ARG A 40 12.18 19.94 -6.63
N GLU A 41 11.76 21.15 -6.26
CA GLU A 41 11.80 21.62 -4.87
C GLU A 41 10.83 20.81 -3.99
N MET A 42 9.61 20.55 -4.46
CA MET A 42 8.65 19.69 -3.76
C MET A 42 9.16 18.26 -3.53
N LEU A 43 9.84 17.66 -4.51
CA LEU A 43 10.41 16.30 -4.37
C LEU A 43 11.56 16.26 -3.36
N MET A 44 12.43 17.28 -3.38
CA MET A 44 13.57 17.36 -2.45
C MET A 44 13.10 17.66 -1.02
N ASP A 45 12.08 18.51 -0.86
CA ASP A 45 11.48 18.79 0.45
C ASP A 45 10.76 17.55 1.02
N GLY A 46 10.00 16.83 0.19
CA GLY A 46 9.36 15.57 0.61
C GLY A 46 10.37 14.50 1.00
N LEU A 47 11.48 14.36 0.25
CA LEU A 47 12.56 13.43 0.60
C LEU A 47 13.19 13.80 1.95
N ARG A 48 13.46 15.10 2.19
CA ARG A 48 14.01 15.60 3.45
C ARG A 48 13.05 15.39 4.62
N GLU A 49 11.76 15.60 4.42
CA GLU A 49 10.73 15.34 5.43
C GLU A 49 10.65 13.84 5.79
N VAL A 50 10.76 12.96 4.80
CA VAL A 50 10.81 11.51 5.00
C VAL A 50 12.07 11.08 5.78
N PHE A 51 13.23 11.66 5.48
CA PHE A 51 14.46 11.40 6.24
C PHE A 51 14.44 12.00 7.65
N GLN A 52 13.73 13.11 7.87
CA GLN A 52 13.52 13.66 9.22
C GLN A 52 12.51 12.83 10.04
N ALA A 53 11.50 12.27 9.38
CA ALA A 53 10.50 11.40 10.01
C ALA A 53 11.05 10.00 10.33
N MET A 54 12.02 9.52 9.54
CA MET A 54 12.82 8.35 9.88
C MET A 54 13.84 8.73 10.96
N ASP A 55 13.46 8.59 12.23
CA ASP A 55 14.35 8.74 13.39
C ASP A 55 15.61 7.86 13.20
N PRO A 56 16.82 8.45 13.07
CA PRO A 56 18.05 7.70 12.86
C PRO A 56 18.42 6.81 14.06
N GLY A 57 17.75 6.97 15.21
CA GLY A 57 17.88 6.08 16.37
C GLY A 57 17.25 4.69 16.19
N ALA A 58 16.35 4.52 15.21
CA ALA A 58 15.64 3.24 15.01
C ALA A 58 16.47 2.18 14.26
N PHE A 59 17.50 2.58 13.51
CA PHE A 59 18.30 1.67 12.69
C PHE A 59 19.62 1.22 13.33
N VAL A 60 20.02 1.77 14.50
CA VAL A 60 21.28 1.41 15.17
C VAL A 60 21.05 1.02 16.63
N ARG A 61 20.23 -0.02 16.83
CA ARG A 61 20.42 -0.97 17.94
C ARG A 61 20.18 -2.37 17.40
N GLY A 62 21.22 -2.92 16.78
CA GLY A 62 21.43 -4.36 16.74
C GLY A 62 21.49 -4.85 18.18
N ARG A 63 20.33 -5.12 18.76
CA ARG A 63 20.21 -6.01 19.90
C ARG A 63 20.48 -7.39 19.31
N GLU A 64 21.70 -7.87 19.47
CA GLU A 64 22.01 -9.31 19.46
C GLU A 64 21.12 -9.95 20.54
N ALA A 65 19.86 -10.19 20.18
CA ALA A 65 19.12 -11.26 20.79
C ALA A 65 19.66 -12.53 20.12
N ASP A 66 20.14 -13.47 20.93
CA ASP A 66 20.21 -14.88 20.57
C ASP A 66 18.84 -15.32 20.03
N VAL A 67 18.61 -15.08 18.74
CA VAL A 67 17.51 -15.66 18.00
C VAL A 67 18.11 -16.92 17.41
N GLU A 68 17.79 -18.06 18.03
CA GLU A 68 18.02 -19.36 17.40
C GLU A 68 17.57 -19.26 15.93
N PRO A 69 18.41 -19.66 14.97
CA PRO A 69 18.03 -19.60 13.57
C PRO A 69 16.70 -20.34 13.41
N PRO A 70 15.70 -19.73 12.74
CA PRO A 70 14.41 -20.38 12.57
C PRO A 70 14.64 -21.75 11.92
N ASP A 71 14.01 -22.78 12.47
CA ASP A 71 14.06 -24.14 11.95
C ASP A 71 13.31 -24.19 10.62
N VAL A 72 14.01 -23.90 9.53
CA VAL A 72 13.48 -23.94 8.17
C VAL A 72 13.45 -25.39 7.73
N THR A 73 12.30 -26.05 7.94
CA THR A 73 12.00 -27.32 7.31
C THR A 73 11.48 -27.06 5.89
N VAL A 74 12.36 -27.24 4.89
CA VAL A 74 11.96 -27.26 3.49
C VAL A 74 11.14 -28.52 3.26
N VAL A 75 9.82 -28.36 3.14
CA VAL A 75 8.92 -29.43 2.73
C VAL A 75 8.95 -29.49 1.21
N ASP A 76 9.44 -30.59 0.65
CA ASP A 76 9.39 -30.85 -0.80
C ASP A 76 7.91 -30.87 -1.24
N GLY A 77 7.47 -29.77 -1.85
CA GLY A 77 6.11 -29.56 -2.34
C GLY A 77 5.80 -30.31 -3.63
N GLY A 78 6.30 -31.54 -3.80
CA GLY A 78 5.94 -32.41 -4.91
C GLY A 78 4.73 -33.27 -4.52
N ARG A 79 3.59 -33.10 -5.20
CA ARG A 79 2.52 -34.11 -5.14
C ARG A 79 3.04 -35.38 -5.80
N ALA A 80 3.00 -36.51 -5.08
CA ALA A 80 3.43 -37.82 -5.60
C ALA A 80 2.65 -38.27 -6.86
N ASP A 81 1.51 -37.63 -7.14
CA ASP A 81 0.65 -37.92 -8.28
C ASP A 81 0.77 -36.90 -9.43
N ASP A 82 1.70 -35.93 -9.36
CA ASP A 82 1.95 -35.06 -10.51
C ASP A 82 2.60 -35.88 -11.62
N ALA A 83 1.88 -35.97 -12.74
CA ALA A 83 2.37 -36.65 -13.93
C ALA A 83 3.73 -36.04 -14.34
N PRO A 84 4.70 -36.88 -14.73
CA PRO A 84 5.99 -36.38 -15.18
C PRO A 84 5.79 -35.40 -16.36
N PRO A 85 6.66 -34.40 -16.51
CA PRO A 85 6.62 -33.48 -17.65
C PRO A 85 6.54 -34.30 -18.94
N THR A 86 5.47 -34.11 -19.70
CA THR A 86 5.32 -34.78 -20.99
C THR A 86 6.40 -34.28 -21.94
N ASP A 87 7.35 -35.15 -22.30
CA ASP A 87 8.33 -34.96 -23.39
C ASP A 87 7.63 -35.03 -24.76
N GLY A 88 6.65 -34.15 -24.98
CA GLY A 88 6.05 -33.92 -26.27
C GLY A 88 6.85 -32.88 -27.07
N PRO A 89 6.76 -32.90 -28.42
CA PRO A 89 7.30 -31.82 -29.23
C PRO A 89 6.68 -30.51 -28.76
N ARG A 90 7.53 -29.61 -28.24
CA ARG A 90 7.11 -28.28 -27.79
C ARG A 90 6.38 -27.61 -28.95
N ALA A 91 5.13 -27.21 -28.73
CA ALA A 91 4.42 -26.43 -29.72
C ALA A 91 5.24 -25.16 -29.99
N ASP A 92 5.59 -24.92 -31.25
CA ASP A 92 6.27 -23.69 -31.66
C ASP A 92 5.34 -22.51 -31.35
N LEU A 93 5.60 -21.87 -30.21
CA LEU A 93 5.03 -20.59 -29.84
C LEU A 93 5.55 -19.57 -30.85
N LYS A 94 4.78 -19.36 -31.91
CA LYS A 94 4.97 -18.23 -32.82
C LYS A 94 4.74 -16.95 -32.03
N VAL A 95 5.83 -16.33 -31.61
CA VAL A 95 5.83 -14.95 -31.12
C VAL A 95 5.30 -14.11 -32.28
N ALA A 96 4.12 -13.52 -32.12
CA ALA A 96 3.62 -12.55 -33.07
C ALA A 96 4.60 -11.37 -33.07
N GLU A 97 5.32 -11.19 -34.17
CA GLU A 97 6.05 -9.96 -34.41
C GLU A 97 5.03 -8.82 -34.38
N PRO A 98 5.23 -7.77 -33.57
CA PRO A 98 4.33 -6.63 -33.60
C PRO A 98 4.48 -5.97 -34.97
N GLU A 99 3.45 -6.12 -35.81
CA GLU A 99 3.32 -5.33 -37.02
C GLU A 99 3.46 -3.87 -36.62
N ARG A 100 4.53 -3.24 -37.12
CA ARG A 100 4.79 -1.82 -36.95
C ARG A 100 3.69 -1.09 -37.70
N ALA A 101 2.62 -0.78 -36.98
CA ALA A 101 1.49 -0.03 -37.49
C ALA A 101 1.99 1.32 -38.06
N PRO A 102 1.55 1.73 -39.26
CA PRO A 102 1.82 3.05 -39.77
C PRO A 102 1.21 4.09 -38.83
N ALA A 103 1.98 5.13 -38.57
CA ALA A 103 1.59 6.29 -37.77
C ALA A 103 0.51 7.09 -38.51
N ASP A 104 -0.74 6.66 -38.43
CA ASP A 104 -1.93 7.50 -38.58
C ASP A 104 -3.20 6.66 -38.35
N ALA A 105 -3.85 6.87 -37.21
CA ALA A 105 -5.29 6.73 -36.94
C ALA A 105 -5.55 6.31 -35.48
N SER A 106 -6.15 7.25 -34.75
CA SER A 106 -7.30 7.06 -33.86
C SER A 106 -7.20 6.04 -32.71
N GLU A 107 -7.09 6.62 -31.50
CA GLU A 107 -7.81 6.25 -30.28
C GLU A 107 -7.76 4.76 -29.83
N PRO A 108 -7.05 4.43 -28.73
CA PRO A 108 -7.03 3.08 -28.21
C PRO A 108 -8.42 2.64 -27.74
N PRO A 109 -8.86 1.38 -28.00
CA PRO A 109 -10.11 0.87 -27.48
C PRO A 109 -10.03 0.83 -25.95
N ALA A 110 -10.90 1.60 -25.31
CA ALA A 110 -11.03 1.63 -23.85
C ALA A 110 -11.33 0.21 -23.35
N VAL A 111 -10.37 -0.38 -22.65
CA VAL A 111 -10.59 -1.58 -21.86
C VAL A 111 -11.57 -1.18 -20.77
N ASP A 112 -12.76 -1.77 -20.83
CA ASP A 112 -13.89 -1.52 -19.94
C ASP A 112 -13.51 -1.99 -18.52
N GLN A 113 -12.83 -1.13 -17.77
CA GLN A 113 -12.53 -1.38 -16.37
C GLN A 113 -13.84 -1.31 -15.60
N PRO A 114 -14.19 -2.30 -14.75
CA PRO A 114 -15.43 -2.29 -14.00
C PRO A 114 -15.49 -1.03 -13.14
N LYS A 115 -16.37 -0.12 -13.52
CA LYS A 115 -16.57 1.16 -12.85
C LYS A 115 -17.25 0.93 -11.51
N VAL A 116 -16.47 0.75 -10.46
CA VAL A 116 -16.96 0.72 -9.07
C VAL A 116 -17.32 2.16 -8.69
N VAL A 117 -18.63 2.45 -8.66
CA VAL A 117 -19.14 3.74 -8.24
C VAL A 117 -19.19 3.77 -6.71
N THR A 118 -18.09 4.15 -6.07
CA THR A 118 -18.06 4.37 -4.62
C THR A 118 -18.68 5.74 -4.32
N ARG A 119 -19.93 5.77 -3.83
CA ARG A 119 -20.55 7.00 -3.33
C ARG A 119 -20.01 7.29 -1.91
N VAL A 120 -18.88 7.97 -1.85
CA VAL A 120 -18.26 8.41 -0.59
C VAL A 120 -19.04 9.61 -0.04
N THR A 121 -19.96 9.35 0.90
CA THR A 121 -20.58 10.41 1.70
C THR A 121 -19.96 10.37 3.09
N VAL A 122 -19.04 11.28 3.37
CA VAL A 122 -18.41 11.36 4.70
C VAL A 122 -19.34 12.12 5.62
N HIS A 123 -19.92 11.40 6.59
CA HIS A 123 -20.67 12.02 7.68
C HIS A 123 -19.77 12.11 8.91
N ASP A 124 -19.69 13.30 9.50
CA ASP A 124 -19.00 13.52 10.77
C ASP A 124 -19.96 13.17 11.92
N LEU A 125 -19.73 12.03 12.58
CA LEU A 125 -20.61 11.54 13.64
C LEU A 125 -20.19 12.16 14.97
N GLY A 126 -20.69 13.38 15.22
CA GLY A 126 -20.66 14.01 16.54
C GLY A 126 -21.20 13.08 17.62
N GLY A 127 -20.38 12.84 18.65
CA GLY A 127 -20.54 11.71 19.57
C GLY A 127 -21.80 11.70 20.45
N SER A 128 -22.28 10.51 20.79
CA SER A 128 -22.41 10.03 22.18
C SER A 128 -23.05 8.64 22.21
N SER A 129 -22.57 7.85 23.18
CA SER A 129 -22.85 6.44 23.39
C SER A 129 -24.18 6.21 24.10
N ARG A 130 -25.08 5.41 23.51
CA ARG A 130 -26.09 4.63 24.24
C ARG A 130 -26.15 3.23 23.64
N ALA A 131 -25.51 2.28 24.32
CA ALA A 131 -25.73 0.83 24.20
C ALA A 131 -26.10 0.32 22.79
N ASP A 132 -25.22 0.59 21.82
CA ASP A 132 -25.42 0.13 20.44
C ASP A 132 -25.29 -1.40 20.40
N LYS A 133 -26.42 -2.10 20.18
CA LYS A 133 -26.47 -3.53 19.83
C LYS A 133 -25.96 -3.80 18.40
N ARG A 134 -25.29 -2.83 17.78
CA ARG A 134 -24.82 -2.90 16.41
C ARG A 134 -23.54 -3.73 16.34
N PRO A 135 -23.35 -4.52 15.28
CA PRO A 135 -22.16 -5.34 15.16
C PRO A 135 -20.92 -4.43 15.07
N ARG A 136 -19.90 -4.82 15.83
CA ARG A 136 -18.62 -4.11 15.94
C ARG A 136 -17.48 -5.10 15.82
N ILE A 137 -16.40 -4.67 15.19
CA ILE A 137 -15.13 -5.38 15.13
C ILE A 137 -14.06 -4.51 15.80
N VAL A 138 -13.29 -5.14 16.68
CA VAL A 138 -12.09 -4.56 17.28
C VAL A 138 -10.91 -5.12 16.49
N LEU A 139 -10.07 -4.21 16.01
CA LEU A 139 -8.82 -4.51 15.32
C LEU A 139 -7.68 -4.19 16.27
N ASP A 140 -6.99 -5.23 16.72
CA ASP A 140 -5.90 -5.09 17.68
C ASP A 140 -4.55 -5.12 16.95
N PRO A 141 -3.63 -4.17 17.19
CA PRO A 141 -2.39 -4.06 16.41
C PRO A 141 -1.49 -5.28 16.56
N ALA A 142 -1.52 -5.93 17.73
CA ALA A 142 -0.71 -7.12 18.01
C ALA A 142 -1.21 -8.38 17.29
N SER A 143 -2.50 -8.45 16.95
CA SER A 143 -3.12 -9.63 16.34
C SER A 143 -3.45 -9.40 14.86
N ASP A 144 -3.78 -8.16 14.50
CA ASP A 144 -4.39 -7.82 13.22
C ASP A 144 -3.54 -6.90 12.36
N GLY A 145 -2.37 -6.46 12.85
CA GLY A 145 -1.35 -5.65 12.17
C GLY A 145 -1.76 -5.09 10.80
N ALA A 146 -1.15 -5.60 9.72
CA ALA A 146 -1.52 -5.29 8.34
C ALA A 146 -2.53 -6.29 7.73
N GLU A 147 -3.16 -7.13 8.55
CA GLU A 147 -4.04 -8.20 8.09
C GLU A 147 -5.43 -7.65 7.71
N TRP A 148 -5.99 -8.22 6.64
CA TRP A 148 -7.32 -7.87 6.16
C TRP A 148 -8.40 -8.72 6.84
N ARG A 149 -9.30 -8.07 7.58
CA ARG A 149 -10.50 -8.72 8.13
C ARG A 149 -11.71 -8.47 7.25
N SER A 150 -12.48 -9.52 6.99
CA SER A 150 -13.72 -9.44 6.20
C SER A 150 -14.89 -8.99 7.06
N LEU A 151 -15.54 -7.88 6.71
CA LEU A 151 -16.77 -7.41 7.34
C LEU A 151 -18.01 -8.03 6.68
N PHE A 152 -17.99 -8.19 5.36
CA PHE A 152 -19.10 -8.74 4.58
C PHE A 152 -18.55 -9.50 3.37
N ARG A 153 -19.18 -10.65 3.05
CA ARG A 153 -18.95 -11.41 1.83
C ARG A 153 -20.27 -11.99 1.34
N GLY A 154 -20.67 -11.70 0.11
CA GLY A 154 -21.91 -12.19 -0.48
C GLY A 154 -21.84 -12.27 -2.00
N ALA A 155 -22.79 -12.99 -2.61
CA ALA A 155 -22.90 -13.11 -4.06
C ALA A 155 -23.40 -11.82 -4.75
N VAL A 156 -24.16 -11.02 -4.02
CA VAL A 156 -24.79 -9.77 -4.49
C VAL A 156 -24.25 -8.61 -3.66
N ALA A 157 -23.98 -7.48 -4.34
CA ALA A 157 -23.53 -6.27 -3.68
C ALA A 157 -24.63 -5.74 -2.75
N ARG A 158 -24.24 -5.22 -1.58
CA ARG A 158 -25.19 -4.67 -0.61
C ARG A 158 -24.65 -3.37 -0.01
N PRO A 159 -25.52 -2.38 0.25
CA PRO A 159 -25.11 -1.13 0.86
C PRO A 159 -24.88 -1.30 2.37
N TYR A 160 -23.72 -0.84 2.83
CA TYR A 160 -23.33 -0.81 4.23
C TYR A 160 -22.80 0.57 4.60
N ARG A 161 -23.06 0.98 5.84
CA ARG A 161 -22.38 2.11 6.49
C ARG A 161 -21.32 1.59 7.42
N ILE A 162 -20.08 2.02 7.23
CA ILE A 162 -18.92 1.67 8.03
C ILE A 162 -18.51 2.90 8.84
N ALA A 163 -18.56 2.83 10.16
CA ALA A 163 -18.23 3.95 11.05
C ALA A 163 -17.06 3.59 11.96
N VAL A 164 -16.08 4.48 12.07
CA VAL A 164 -14.86 4.24 12.86
C VAL A 164 -14.92 5.04 14.15
N SER A 165 -15.01 4.35 15.29
CA SER A 165 -15.11 5.01 16.60
C SER A 165 -13.75 5.26 17.27
N LYS A 166 -12.72 4.50 16.88
CA LYS A 166 -11.34 4.61 17.36
C LYS A 166 -10.38 4.17 16.24
N GLY A 167 -9.19 4.77 16.18
CA GLY A 167 -8.12 4.40 15.24
C GLY A 167 -8.36 4.90 13.81
N THR A 168 -7.55 4.39 12.88
CA THR A 168 -7.67 4.65 11.45
C THR A 168 -7.64 3.32 10.71
N VAL A 169 -8.58 3.11 9.79
CA VAL A 169 -8.69 1.85 9.04
C VAL A 169 -8.66 2.11 7.55
N ARG A 170 -8.06 1.18 6.81
CA ARG A 170 -8.15 1.10 5.35
C ARG A 170 -9.29 0.16 5.00
N ILE A 171 -10.03 0.51 3.96
CA ILE A 171 -11.16 -0.28 3.47
C ILE A 171 -10.83 -0.75 2.06
N ALA A 172 -11.01 -2.05 1.81
CA ALA A 172 -10.97 -2.65 0.49
C ALA A 172 -12.36 -3.16 0.10
N LEU A 173 -12.76 -2.86 -1.13
CA LEU A 173 -14.04 -3.24 -1.72
C LEU A 173 -13.76 -4.15 -2.91
N ASP A 174 -14.38 -5.33 -2.92
CA ASP A 174 -14.25 -6.32 -4.00
C ASP A 174 -12.79 -6.67 -4.36
N GLY A 175 -11.90 -6.63 -3.36
CA GLY A 175 -10.46 -6.93 -3.51
C GLY A 175 -9.60 -5.74 -3.91
N SER A 176 -10.19 -4.57 -4.18
CA SER A 176 -9.46 -3.33 -4.48
C SER A 176 -9.39 -2.41 -3.27
N PRO A 177 -8.22 -1.85 -2.92
CA PRO A 177 -8.12 -0.83 -1.88
C PRO A 177 -8.91 0.41 -2.32
N SER A 178 -9.87 0.82 -1.49
CA SER A 178 -10.81 1.90 -1.83
C SER A 178 -10.47 3.19 -1.10
N ASP A 179 -10.40 3.17 0.23
CA ASP A 179 -10.34 4.40 1.03
C ASP A 179 -9.73 4.21 2.43
N ILE A 180 -9.43 5.31 3.12
CA ILE A 180 -8.97 5.36 4.50
C ILE A 180 -9.96 6.14 5.36
N VAL A 181 -10.55 5.48 6.36
CA VAL A 181 -11.53 6.08 7.26
C VAL A 181 -10.90 6.33 8.62
N ARG A 182 -10.96 7.59 9.06
CA ARG A 182 -10.42 8.06 10.33
C ARG A 182 -11.46 7.95 11.45
N ARG A 183 -10.99 7.95 12.69
CA ARG A 183 -11.84 8.09 13.89
C ARG A 183 -12.87 9.22 13.72
N GLY A 184 -14.11 8.93 14.05
CA GLY A 184 -15.25 9.86 13.99
C GLY A 184 -15.97 9.87 12.64
N ALA A 185 -15.31 9.42 11.58
CA ALA A 185 -15.88 9.38 10.24
C ALA A 185 -16.68 8.10 10.00
N SER A 186 -17.65 8.21 9.10
CA SER A 186 -18.32 7.07 8.47
C SER A 186 -18.25 7.12 6.96
N LEU A 187 -18.25 5.95 6.34
CA LEU A 187 -18.25 5.74 4.91
C LEU A 187 -19.41 4.80 4.53
N ASP A 188 -20.24 5.25 3.59
CA ASP A 188 -21.26 4.42 2.97
C ASP A 188 -20.66 3.74 1.73
N VAL A 189 -20.78 2.42 1.65
CA VAL A 189 -20.19 1.60 0.58
C VAL A 189 -21.20 0.57 0.08
N GLU A 190 -21.08 0.17 -1.18
CA GLU A 190 -21.82 -0.93 -1.75
C GLU A 190 -20.84 -1.88 -2.45
N ALA A 191 -20.74 -3.13 -1.97
CA ALA A 191 -19.79 -4.11 -2.51
C ALA A 191 -20.25 -5.55 -2.22
N LYS A 192 -19.68 -6.53 -2.92
CA LYS A 192 -19.87 -7.98 -2.68
C LYS A 192 -18.93 -8.49 -1.59
N LEU A 193 -17.75 -7.89 -1.46
CA LEU A 193 -16.75 -8.16 -0.44
C LEU A 193 -16.30 -6.83 0.18
N ILE A 194 -16.41 -6.72 1.50
CA ILE A 194 -15.93 -5.57 2.26
C ILE A 194 -14.87 -6.07 3.24
N GLN A 195 -13.67 -5.54 3.14
CA GLN A 195 -12.56 -5.85 4.03
C GLN A 195 -12.00 -4.58 4.67
N VAL A 196 -11.49 -4.72 5.89
CA VAL A 196 -10.84 -3.64 6.63
C VAL A 196 -9.51 -4.10 7.21
N SER A 197 -8.55 -3.18 7.26
CA SER A 197 -7.25 -3.39 7.91
C SER A 197 -6.84 -2.14 8.68
N LEU A 198 -5.94 -2.29 9.64
CA LEU A 198 -5.37 -1.14 10.34
C LEU A 198 -4.42 -0.38 9.42
N VAL A 199 -4.42 0.96 9.54
CA VAL A 199 -3.42 1.81 8.87
C VAL A 199 -2.25 2.09 9.80
N ASN A 200 -2.52 2.21 11.09
CA ASN A 200 -1.53 2.53 12.11
C ASN A 200 -1.58 1.53 13.26
N GLU A 201 -0.53 1.50 14.07
CA GLU A 201 -0.40 0.62 15.24
C GLU A 201 -1.36 0.99 16.38
N ALA A 202 -2.13 2.06 16.23
CA ALA A 202 -3.19 2.39 17.15
C ALA A 202 -4.44 1.57 16.77
N GLY A 203 -4.68 0.48 17.52
CA GLY A 203 -5.86 -0.39 17.33
C GLY A 203 -7.17 0.37 17.10
N ALA A 204 -8.03 -0.18 16.27
CA ALA A 204 -9.22 0.49 15.75
C ALA A 204 -10.52 -0.22 16.15
N VAL A 205 -11.61 0.53 16.21
CA VAL A 205 -12.94 -0.02 16.49
C VAL A 205 -13.89 0.40 15.38
N VAL A 206 -14.28 -0.57 14.56
CA VAL A 206 -15.13 -0.39 13.39
C VAL A 206 -16.52 -0.91 13.71
N ARG A 207 -17.53 -0.11 13.39
CA ARG A 207 -18.93 -0.49 13.39
C ARG A 207 -19.40 -0.57 11.96
N TYR A 208 -20.28 -1.52 11.67
CA TYR A 208 -20.87 -1.64 10.35
C TYR A 208 -22.37 -1.92 10.47
N GLU A 209 -23.17 -1.30 9.62
CA GLU A 209 -24.61 -1.57 9.54
C GLU A 209 -25.04 -1.67 8.09
N ARG A 210 -25.98 -2.58 7.82
CA ARG A 210 -26.59 -2.66 6.51
C ARG A 210 -27.57 -1.51 6.35
N LEU A 211 -27.49 -0.79 5.23
CA LEU A 211 -28.45 0.26 4.89
C LEU A 211 -29.69 -0.37 4.21
N PRO A 212 -30.89 0.20 4.41
CA PRO A 212 -32.06 -0.19 3.65
C PRO A 212 -31.85 0.12 2.15
N GLU A 213 -32.33 -0.76 1.29
CA GLU A 213 -32.38 -0.58 -0.17
C GLU A 213 -33.48 0.40 -0.58
#